data_AF-A0A4Q0HW91-F1
#
_entry.id   AF-A0A4Q0HW91-F1
#
_cell.length_a   1.000
_cell.length_b   1.000
_cell.length_c   1.000
_cell.angle_alpha   90.00
_cell.angle_beta   90.00
_cell.angle_gamma   90.00
#
_symmetry.space_group_name_H-M   'P 1'
#
loop_
_entity.id
_entity.type
_entity.pdbx_description
1 polymer ?
#
loop_
_entity_poly.entity_id
_entity_poly.type
_entity_poly.pdbx_seq_one_letter_code
_entity_poly.pdbx_strand_id
1 'polypeptide(L)'
;MIEKKNCSVILILNEGSLKPDDEFFTYSEKVFDYEIVFSPSVQESASLVFSPSGEARKIVSENAIKLKINNVRLLKKIDYFASLLHERLNGCNELVQRQAYRTLPLAVLSIYGGNSAGVDIDFLLTYQGSLSGYRMPDDDRTPEEIKLFAEIDLKIEYLQDYGFSSTDEFDVSIINLVRKGYADDQSMQDLVVALEVKIKHDEDIALLQKAWNVFHASFSKNDDEVFAAFDLAIDVSLVNFSINDLDSVASIYYDLGRIDKINSDIDKYFIEVVAPSDIREKSDVFRWPANTYIQQKLEEFFDGLVIEKSLPDLINYAYNVSGFENTDVRNSVAKKTEAEFLEYFSSLDDYNFTNLVRMCLKCGQVSSPDKDIQDGYHDIFFKMYRCLMKMCEGSPLNKARMSKFQGYEKLYAQIEKEILSRQAEVE
;
A
#
# COMPACT_ATOMS: atom_id res chain seq x y z
N MET A 1 27.86 -33.05 -42.30
CA MET A 1 28.44 -31.68 -42.18
C MET A 1 29.33 -31.58 -40.94
N ILE A 2 28.88 -32.13 -39.81
CA ILE A 2 29.56 -32.17 -38.50
C ILE A 2 30.93 -32.88 -38.58
N GLU A 3 30.98 -34.12 -39.11
CA GLU A 3 32.24 -34.86 -39.29
C GLU A 3 33.24 -34.17 -40.23
N LYS A 4 32.75 -33.54 -41.30
CA LYS A 4 33.59 -32.80 -42.26
C LYS A 4 34.15 -31.49 -41.70
N LYS A 5 33.53 -30.93 -40.64
CA LYS A 5 33.91 -29.64 -40.06
C LYS A 5 34.50 -29.73 -38.65
N ASN A 6 34.61 -30.93 -38.08
CA ASN A 6 35.14 -31.18 -36.74
C ASN A 6 34.53 -30.24 -35.68
N CYS A 7 33.20 -30.13 -35.67
CA CYS A 7 32.47 -29.29 -34.72
C CYS A 7 31.47 -30.12 -33.91
N SER A 8 31.12 -29.64 -32.71
CA SER A 8 30.03 -30.19 -31.90
C SER A 8 28.81 -29.29 -32.04
N VAL A 9 27.62 -29.90 -32.21
CA VAL A 9 26.35 -29.17 -32.29
C VAL A 9 25.55 -29.49 -31.04
N ILE A 10 25.17 -28.45 -30.29
CA ILE A 10 24.31 -28.57 -29.10
C ILE A 10 22.97 -27.94 -29.46
N LEU A 11 21.90 -28.70 -29.32
CA LEU A 11 20.53 -28.23 -29.49
C LEU A 11 19.88 -28.13 -28.10
N ILE A 12 19.33 -26.96 -27.76
CA ILE A 12 18.61 -26.73 -26.50
C ILE A 12 17.12 -26.62 -26.85
N LEU A 13 16.32 -27.48 -26.24
CA LEU A 13 14.87 -27.54 -26.44
C LEU A 13 14.18 -27.27 -25.11
N ASN A 14 13.21 -26.36 -25.12
CA ASN A 14 12.34 -26.14 -23.97
C ASN A 14 11.22 -27.17 -24.00
N GLU A 15 10.99 -27.87 -22.89
CA GLU A 15 9.84 -28.77 -22.75
C GLU A 15 8.53 -28.03 -23.06
N GLY A 16 7.67 -28.64 -23.88
CA GLY A 16 6.39 -28.07 -24.30
C GLY A 16 6.43 -27.16 -25.55
N SER A 17 7.60 -26.89 -26.13
CA SER A 17 7.70 -26.12 -27.39
C SER A 17 7.45 -26.96 -28.65
N LEU A 18 7.53 -28.28 -28.52
CA LEU A 18 7.35 -29.26 -29.60
C LEU A 18 6.09 -30.08 -29.31
N LYS A 19 5.33 -30.39 -30.36
CA LYS A 19 4.15 -31.26 -30.28
C LYS A 19 4.60 -32.73 -30.27
N PRO A 20 3.84 -33.63 -29.63
CA PRO A 20 4.19 -35.06 -29.59
C PRO A 20 4.39 -35.70 -30.98
N ASP A 21 3.69 -35.17 -31.99
CA ASP A 21 3.72 -35.65 -33.37
C ASP A 21 4.79 -34.95 -34.24
N ASP A 22 5.64 -34.10 -33.66
CA ASP A 22 6.69 -33.44 -34.43
C ASP A 22 7.73 -34.47 -34.92
N GLU A 23 8.09 -34.36 -36.21
CA GLU A 23 9.10 -35.22 -36.86
C GLU A 23 10.42 -35.28 -36.08
N PHE A 24 10.70 -34.25 -35.27
CA PHE A 24 11.83 -34.22 -34.35
C PHE A 24 11.96 -35.50 -33.52
N PHE A 25 10.88 -35.98 -32.88
CA PHE A 25 10.96 -37.16 -32.02
C PHE A 25 11.25 -38.45 -32.82
N THR A 26 10.78 -38.52 -34.07
CA THR A 26 11.03 -39.67 -34.96
C THR A 26 12.48 -39.75 -35.45
N TYR A 27 13.15 -38.60 -35.63
CA TYR A 27 14.52 -38.54 -36.16
C TYR A 27 15.59 -38.30 -35.08
N SER A 28 15.20 -37.87 -33.88
CA SER A 28 16.09 -37.53 -32.77
C SER A 28 17.08 -38.66 -32.43
N GLU A 29 16.57 -39.88 -32.24
CA GLU A 29 17.35 -41.08 -31.91
C GLU A 29 18.47 -41.40 -32.93
N LYS A 30 18.26 -41.05 -34.21
CA LYS A 30 19.21 -41.36 -35.28
C LYS A 30 20.21 -40.24 -35.57
N VAL A 31 19.94 -39.03 -35.06
CA VAL A 31 20.68 -37.81 -35.40
C VAL A 31 21.51 -37.29 -34.23
N PHE A 32 21.09 -37.55 -32.99
CA PHE A 32 21.81 -37.12 -31.79
C PHE A 32 22.49 -38.30 -31.09
N ASP A 33 23.79 -38.17 -30.84
CA ASP A 33 24.57 -39.21 -30.15
C ASP A 33 24.27 -39.27 -28.64
N TYR A 34 23.82 -38.15 -28.05
CA TYR A 34 23.50 -38.03 -26.63
C TYR A 34 22.30 -37.11 -26.42
N GLU A 35 21.37 -37.55 -25.59
CA GLU A 35 20.24 -36.76 -25.11
C GLU A 35 20.35 -36.59 -23.60
N ILE A 36 20.27 -35.35 -23.14
CA ILE A 36 20.35 -35.02 -21.72
C ILE A 36 19.06 -34.30 -21.35
N VAL A 37 18.27 -34.91 -20.47
CA VAL A 37 17.13 -34.25 -19.84
C VAL A 37 17.65 -33.43 -18.68
N PHE A 38 17.63 -32.10 -18.84
CA PHE A 38 18.04 -31.18 -17.78
C PHE A 38 16.84 -30.82 -16.90
N SER A 39 16.62 -31.61 -15.85
CA SER A 39 15.58 -31.39 -14.84
C SER A 39 16.20 -31.34 -13.44
N PRO A 40 16.93 -30.26 -13.10
CA PRO A 40 17.50 -30.11 -11.78
C PRO A 40 16.41 -30.05 -10.71
N SER A 41 16.67 -30.66 -9.56
CA SER A 41 15.84 -30.50 -8.37
C SER A 41 15.92 -29.07 -7.84
N VAL A 42 14.92 -28.66 -7.04
CA VAL A 42 14.89 -27.34 -6.39
C VAL A 42 16.18 -27.09 -5.58
N GLN A 43 16.67 -28.12 -4.89
CA GLN A 43 17.89 -28.07 -4.08
C GLN A 43 19.15 -27.86 -4.94
N GLU A 44 19.24 -28.55 -6.08
CA GLU A 44 20.36 -28.39 -7.01
C GLU A 44 20.33 -26.99 -7.66
N SER A 45 19.17 -26.52 -8.09
CA SER A 45 18.97 -25.18 -8.64
C SER A 45 19.33 -24.09 -7.63
N ALA A 46 18.89 -24.24 -6.37
CA ALA A 46 19.24 -23.32 -5.28
C ALA A 46 20.74 -23.33 -5.00
N SER A 47 21.36 -24.52 -4.90
CA SER A 47 22.80 -24.66 -4.64
C SER A 47 23.67 -24.14 -5.79
N LEU A 48 23.16 -24.17 -7.02
CA LEU A 48 23.84 -23.64 -8.20
C LEU A 48 23.90 -22.10 -8.20
N VAL A 49 22.93 -21.43 -7.57
CA VAL A 49 22.85 -19.96 -7.55
C VAL A 49 23.41 -19.38 -6.25
N PHE A 50 23.02 -19.96 -5.10
CA PHE A 50 23.43 -19.45 -3.80
C PHE A 50 24.75 -20.10 -3.38
N SER A 51 25.86 -19.42 -3.64
CA SER A 51 27.15 -19.80 -3.05
C SER A 51 27.03 -19.82 -1.50
N PRO A 52 27.63 -20.80 -0.80
CA PRO A 52 27.49 -20.97 0.66
C PRO A 52 28.20 -19.90 1.52
N SER A 53 28.44 -18.70 0.98
CA SER A 53 29.11 -17.62 1.68
C SER A 53 28.11 -16.75 2.46
N GLY A 54 28.00 -17.00 3.77
CA GLY A 54 27.30 -16.14 4.73
C GLY A 54 25.90 -16.62 5.14
N GLU A 55 25.48 -16.23 6.35
CA GLU A 55 24.19 -16.63 6.94
C GLU A 55 22.98 -16.09 6.16
N ALA A 56 23.09 -14.88 5.61
CA ALA A 56 22.08 -14.28 4.73
C ALA A 56 21.71 -15.18 3.54
N ARG A 57 22.71 -15.67 2.80
CA ARG A 57 22.48 -16.53 1.62
C ARG A 57 21.91 -17.88 2.01
N LYS A 58 22.24 -18.39 3.21
CA LYS A 58 21.65 -19.61 3.75
C LYS A 58 20.15 -19.45 4.01
N ILE A 59 19.76 -18.38 4.71
CA ILE A 59 18.34 -18.09 5.00
C ILE A 59 17.55 -17.94 3.69
N VAL A 60 18.09 -17.16 2.75
CA VAL A 60 17.46 -16.95 1.43
C VAL A 60 17.30 -18.26 0.65
N SER A 61 18.32 -19.12 0.66
CA SER A 61 18.28 -20.42 0.00
C SER A 61 17.23 -21.35 0.63
N GLU A 62 17.19 -21.45 1.96
CA GLU A 62 16.20 -22.25 2.68
C GLU A 62 14.77 -21.80 2.36
N ASN A 63 14.53 -20.49 2.32
CA ASN A 63 13.24 -19.92 1.98
C ASN A 63 12.86 -20.14 0.51
N ALA A 64 13.80 -20.00 -0.43
CA ALA A 64 13.56 -20.32 -1.84
C ALA A 64 13.22 -21.81 -2.06
N ILE A 65 13.84 -22.70 -1.29
CA ILE A 65 13.54 -24.14 -1.31
C ILE A 65 12.14 -24.41 -0.74
N LYS A 66 11.77 -23.79 0.39
CA LYS A 66 10.42 -23.90 0.97
C LYS A 66 9.34 -23.46 -0.02
N LEU A 67 9.59 -22.38 -0.75
CA LEU A 67 8.70 -21.88 -1.81
C LEU A 67 8.75 -22.71 -3.10
N LYS A 68 9.57 -23.78 -3.15
CA LYS A 68 9.74 -24.68 -4.30
C LYS A 68 10.16 -23.96 -5.59
N ILE A 69 10.97 -22.91 -5.47
CA ILE A 69 11.42 -22.10 -6.62
C ILE A 69 12.49 -22.87 -7.40
N ASN A 70 12.12 -23.49 -8.52
CA ASN A 70 13.08 -24.20 -9.38
C ASN A 70 13.64 -23.33 -10.52
N ASN A 71 13.03 -22.19 -10.81
CA ASN A 71 13.46 -21.33 -11.91
C ASN A 71 14.74 -20.56 -11.55
N VAL A 72 15.87 -20.98 -12.13
CA VAL A 72 17.19 -20.36 -11.92
C VAL A 72 17.20 -18.85 -12.20
N ARG A 73 16.37 -18.33 -13.11
CA ARG A 73 16.24 -16.88 -13.34
C ARG A 73 15.66 -16.15 -12.13
N LEU A 74 14.67 -16.75 -11.46
CA LEU A 74 14.08 -16.20 -10.24
C LEU A 74 15.10 -16.29 -9.09
N LEU A 75 15.78 -17.43 -8.95
CA LEU A 75 16.82 -17.61 -7.93
C LEU A 75 17.95 -16.57 -8.10
N LYS A 76 18.39 -16.27 -9.33
CA LYS A 76 19.39 -15.22 -9.59
C LYS A 76 18.89 -13.82 -9.25
N LYS A 77 17.61 -13.53 -9.49
CA LYS A 77 16.99 -12.26 -9.05
C LYS A 77 16.99 -12.16 -7.53
N ILE A 78 16.64 -13.25 -6.85
CA ILE A 78 16.69 -13.32 -5.39
C ILE A 78 18.12 -13.05 -4.90
N ASP A 79 19.15 -13.70 -5.46
CA ASP A 79 20.55 -13.48 -5.05
C ASP A 79 21.02 -12.03 -5.27
N TYR A 80 20.59 -11.41 -6.37
CA TYR A 80 20.86 -10.01 -6.67
C TYR A 80 20.30 -9.08 -5.60
N PHE A 81 19.00 -9.16 -5.30
CA PHE A 81 18.37 -8.33 -4.28
C PHE A 81 18.86 -8.68 -2.87
N ALA A 82 19.18 -9.94 -2.60
CA ALA A 82 19.73 -10.36 -1.31
C ALA A 82 21.10 -9.74 -1.07
N SER A 83 21.95 -9.68 -2.09
CA SER A 83 23.27 -9.04 -2.02
C SER A 83 23.15 -7.53 -1.78
N LEU A 84 22.21 -6.89 -2.48
CA LEU A 84 21.90 -5.47 -2.30
C LEU A 84 21.40 -5.15 -0.88
N LEU A 85 20.48 -5.95 -0.36
CA LEU A 85 20.00 -5.83 1.02
C LEU A 85 21.14 -6.09 2.01
N HIS A 86 21.97 -7.11 1.77
CA HIS A 86 23.07 -7.46 2.67
C HIS A 86 24.04 -6.31 2.94
N GLU A 87 24.40 -5.53 1.92
CA GLU A 87 25.26 -4.36 2.11
C GLU A 87 24.67 -3.30 3.05
N ARG A 88 23.34 -3.21 3.13
CA ARG A 88 22.63 -2.19 3.92
C ARG A 88 22.17 -2.70 5.28
N LEU A 89 21.88 -3.99 5.37
CA LEU A 89 21.49 -4.69 6.58
C LEU A 89 22.68 -5.06 7.46
N ASN A 90 23.91 -4.89 6.96
CA ASN A 90 25.11 -5.22 7.70
C ASN A 90 25.24 -4.36 8.96
N GLY A 91 25.21 -5.00 10.13
CA GLY A 91 25.22 -4.33 11.44
C GLY A 91 23.84 -4.10 12.07
N CYS A 92 22.75 -4.39 11.36
CA CYS A 92 21.39 -4.34 11.91
C CYS A 92 21.08 -5.57 12.80
N ASN A 93 20.02 -5.48 13.61
CA ASN A 93 19.52 -6.58 14.44
C ASN A 93 19.21 -7.83 13.58
N GLU A 94 19.64 -9.00 14.05
CA GLU A 94 19.49 -10.29 13.37
C GLU A 94 18.03 -10.60 13.02
N LEU A 95 17.06 -10.20 13.86
CA LEU A 95 15.64 -10.42 13.61
C LEU A 95 15.15 -9.69 12.35
N VAL A 96 15.60 -8.45 12.16
CA VAL A 96 15.24 -7.63 10.99
C VAL A 96 15.88 -8.20 9.73
N GLN A 97 17.13 -8.65 9.82
CA GLN A 97 17.79 -9.33 8.71
C GLN A 97 17.05 -10.61 8.30
N ARG A 98 16.67 -11.44 9.29
CA ARG A 98 15.91 -12.68 9.06
C ARG A 98 14.56 -12.40 8.41
N GLN A 99 13.85 -11.36 8.83
CA GLN A 99 12.60 -10.97 8.20
C GLN A 99 12.81 -10.55 6.74
N ALA A 100 13.80 -9.70 6.46
CA ALA A 100 14.06 -9.25 5.09
C ALA A 100 14.38 -10.42 4.14
N TYR A 101 15.21 -11.36 4.60
CA TYR A 101 15.57 -12.56 3.85
C TYR A 101 14.46 -13.62 3.75
N ARG A 102 13.39 -13.49 4.54
CA ARG A 102 12.16 -14.27 4.43
C ARG A 102 11.16 -13.64 3.46
N THR A 103 11.01 -12.32 3.49
CA THR A 103 10.06 -11.61 2.63
C THR A 103 10.56 -11.54 1.19
N LEU A 104 11.87 -11.42 0.97
CA LEU A 104 12.45 -11.25 -0.37
C LEU A 104 12.13 -12.39 -1.36
N PRO A 105 12.35 -13.68 -1.05
CA PRO A 105 12.04 -14.77 -1.99
C PRO A 105 10.56 -14.83 -2.35
N LEU A 106 9.68 -14.56 -1.37
CA LEU A 106 8.25 -14.50 -1.56
C LEU A 106 7.85 -13.35 -2.49
N ALA A 107 8.40 -12.15 -2.26
CA ALA A 107 8.16 -10.99 -3.13
C ALA A 107 8.61 -11.25 -4.59
N VAL A 108 9.80 -11.83 -4.79
CA VAL A 108 10.29 -12.16 -6.13
C VAL A 108 9.40 -13.20 -6.81
N LEU A 109 8.93 -14.23 -6.07
CA LEU A 109 8.03 -15.23 -6.60
C LEU A 109 6.67 -14.63 -6.96
N SER A 110 6.07 -13.81 -6.10
CA SER A 110 4.78 -13.17 -6.36
C SER A 110 4.82 -12.18 -7.53
N ILE A 111 5.95 -11.50 -7.77
CA ILE A 111 6.08 -10.53 -8.87
C ILE A 111 6.45 -11.20 -10.20
N TYR A 112 7.39 -12.15 -10.18
CA TYR A 112 8.00 -12.69 -11.40
C TYR A 112 7.69 -14.17 -11.65
N GLY A 113 7.04 -14.86 -10.72
CA GLY A 113 6.74 -16.29 -10.78
C GLY A 113 5.60 -16.68 -11.71
N GLY A 114 4.75 -15.72 -12.11
CA GLY A 114 3.56 -16.00 -12.92
C GLY A 114 2.70 -17.10 -12.28
N ASN A 115 2.34 -18.13 -13.05
CA ASN A 115 1.53 -19.27 -12.57
C ASN A 115 2.21 -20.13 -11.51
N SER A 116 3.51 -19.94 -11.24
CA SER A 116 4.22 -20.62 -10.15
C SER A 116 4.11 -19.87 -8.82
N ALA A 117 3.55 -18.66 -8.83
CA ALA A 117 3.26 -17.91 -7.61
C ALA A 117 2.00 -18.47 -6.95
N GLY A 118 2.10 -18.88 -5.68
CA GLY A 118 0.92 -19.25 -4.89
C GLY A 118 0.05 -18.06 -4.51
N VAL A 119 0.62 -16.84 -4.54
CA VAL A 119 -0.02 -15.61 -4.05
C VAL A 119 0.38 -14.42 -4.93
N ASP A 120 -0.60 -13.59 -5.25
CA ASP A 120 -0.43 -12.35 -6.01
C ASP A 120 0.19 -11.24 -5.16
N ILE A 121 0.91 -10.29 -5.80
CA ILE A 121 1.50 -9.16 -5.09
C ILE A 121 0.47 -8.30 -4.34
N ASP A 122 -0.70 -8.06 -4.91
CA ASP A 122 -1.73 -7.23 -4.28
C ASP A 122 -2.28 -7.90 -3.01
N PHE A 123 -2.42 -9.23 -3.03
CA PHE A 123 -2.79 -9.99 -1.84
C PHE A 123 -1.69 -9.96 -0.80
N LEU A 124 -0.42 -10.07 -1.21
CA LEU A 124 0.71 -10.00 -0.28
C LEU A 124 0.78 -8.62 0.42
N LEU A 125 0.58 -7.52 -0.31
CA LEU A 125 0.57 -6.16 0.27
C LEU A 125 -0.57 -5.97 1.29
N THR A 126 -1.71 -6.59 1.04
CA THR A 126 -2.91 -6.50 1.89
C THR A 126 -3.00 -7.59 2.95
N TYR A 127 -2.06 -8.53 3.00
CA TYR A 127 -2.09 -9.65 3.96
C TYR A 127 -1.85 -9.18 5.40
N GLN A 128 -2.86 -9.38 6.24
CA GLN A 128 -2.90 -9.00 7.67
C GLN A 128 -2.74 -10.19 8.62
N GLY A 129 -2.41 -11.38 8.09
CA GLY A 129 -2.43 -12.61 8.85
C GLY A 129 -3.80 -13.28 8.89
N SER A 130 -3.84 -14.47 9.48
CA SER A 130 -5.01 -15.35 9.38
C SER A 130 -6.12 -14.92 10.33
N LEU A 131 -7.09 -14.18 9.80
CA LEU A 131 -8.45 -14.11 10.34
C LEU A 131 -9.37 -15.20 9.76
N SER A 132 -8.87 -16.12 8.91
CA SER A 132 -9.73 -17.15 8.30
C SER A 132 -10.30 -18.11 9.34
N GLY A 133 -9.58 -18.36 10.45
CA GLY A 133 -10.05 -19.18 11.56
C GLY A 133 -11.24 -18.59 12.35
N TYR A 134 -11.57 -17.30 12.16
CA TYR A 134 -12.67 -16.61 12.83
C TYR A 134 -13.87 -16.32 11.90
N ARG A 135 -13.82 -16.75 10.63
CA ARG A 135 -14.98 -16.60 9.74
C ARG A 135 -16.02 -17.65 10.10
N MET A 136 -17.07 -17.23 10.81
CA MET A 136 -18.23 -18.08 11.03
C MET A 136 -18.77 -18.57 9.68
N PRO A 137 -19.15 -19.85 9.57
CA PRO A 137 -19.87 -20.35 8.40
C PRO A 137 -21.19 -19.59 8.33
N ASP A 138 -21.32 -18.74 7.32
CA ASP A 138 -22.54 -18.01 7.05
C ASP A 138 -23.31 -18.80 6.00
N ASP A 139 -24.53 -19.24 6.34
CA ASP A 139 -25.30 -20.25 5.58
C ASP A 139 -25.95 -19.67 4.31
N ASP A 140 -25.91 -18.34 4.14
CA ASP A 140 -26.57 -17.60 3.05
C ASP A 140 -25.61 -17.19 1.90
N ARG A 141 -24.38 -17.74 1.84
CA ARG A 141 -23.39 -17.38 0.81
C ARG A 141 -23.78 -17.92 -0.57
N THR A 142 -23.63 -17.08 -1.59
CA THR A 142 -23.81 -17.50 -2.98
C THR A 142 -22.70 -18.48 -3.41
N PRO A 143 -22.94 -19.34 -4.43
CA PRO A 143 -21.93 -20.26 -4.95
C PRO A 143 -20.66 -19.58 -5.48
N GLU A 144 -20.74 -18.31 -5.85
CA GLU A 144 -19.61 -17.50 -6.35
C GLU A 144 -18.74 -16.99 -5.20
N GLU A 145 -19.36 -16.53 -4.10
CA GLU A 145 -18.66 -16.13 -2.87
C GLU A 145 -17.92 -17.31 -2.24
N ILE A 146 -18.54 -18.49 -2.21
CA ILE A 146 -17.91 -19.72 -1.68
C ILE A 146 -16.60 -20.04 -2.43
N LYS A 147 -16.57 -19.89 -3.75
CA LYS A 147 -15.36 -20.14 -4.55
C LYS A 147 -14.29 -19.09 -4.29
N LEU A 148 -14.68 -17.81 -4.24
CA LEU A 148 -13.75 -16.72 -3.94
C LEU A 148 -13.12 -16.90 -2.56
N PHE A 149 -13.92 -17.29 -1.56
CA PHE A 149 -13.42 -17.57 -0.22
C PHE A 149 -12.49 -18.78 -0.19
N ALA A 150 -12.81 -19.86 -0.90
CA ALA A 150 -11.93 -21.02 -1.02
C ALA A 150 -10.57 -20.66 -1.66
N GLU A 151 -10.55 -19.79 -2.67
CA GLU A 151 -9.29 -19.29 -3.26
C GLU A 151 -8.47 -18.44 -2.27
N ILE A 152 -9.14 -17.61 -1.47
CA ILE A 152 -8.50 -16.83 -0.41
C ILE A 152 -7.91 -17.76 0.66
N ASP A 153 -8.66 -18.77 1.10
CA ASP A 153 -8.22 -19.71 2.13
C ASP A 153 -6.98 -20.50 1.68
N LEU A 154 -6.93 -20.94 0.41
CA LEU A 154 -5.75 -21.59 -0.16
C LEU A 154 -4.51 -20.66 -0.17
N LYS A 155 -4.70 -19.37 -0.46
CA LYS A 155 -3.62 -18.37 -0.40
C LYS A 155 -3.14 -18.16 1.03
N ILE A 156 -4.05 -18.13 2.00
CA ILE A 156 -3.71 -17.99 3.43
C ILE A 156 -2.94 -19.22 3.91
N GLU A 157 -3.41 -20.43 3.60
CA GLU A 157 -2.74 -21.68 3.95
C GLU A 157 -1.32 -21.73 3.38
N TYR A 158 -1.15 -21.32 2.12
CA TYR A 158 0.17 -21.22 1.49
C TYR A 158 1.13 -20.27 2.24
N LEU A 159 0.66 -19.11 2.69
CA LEU A 159 1.48 -18.16 3.45
C LEU A 159 1.79 -18.67 4.87
N GLN A 160 0.82 -19.33 5.52
CA GLN A 160 1.00 -19.92 6.84
C GLN A 160 2.00 -21.08 6.81
N ASP A 161 1.89 -21.98 5.84
CA ASP A 161 2.83 -23.10 5.64
C ASP A 161 4.26 -22.60 5.37
N TYR A 162 4.39 -21.47 4.66
CA TYR A 162 5.68 -20.82 4.46
C TYR A 162 6.23 -20.18 5.75
N GLY A 163 5.37 -19.85 6.71
CA GLY A 163 5.71 -19.15 7.95
C GLY A 163 5.73 -17.63 7.81
N PHE A 164 4.92 -17.08 6.90
CA PHE A 164 4.70 -15.66 6.72
C PHE A 164 3.42 -15.24 7.45
N SER A 165 3.56 -14.45 8.52
CA SER A 165 2.48 -14.13 9.46
C SER A 165 1.65 -12.93 9.03
N SER A 166 2.29 -11.89 8.51
CA SER A 166 1.66 -10.62 8.14
C SER A 166 2.66 -9.79 7.36
N THR A 167 2.17 -8.87 6.53
CA THR A 167 3.01 -7.86 5.87
C THR A 167 3.02 -6.60 6.72
N ASP A 168 4.18 -6.02 6.99
CA ASP A 168 4.33 -4.71 7.64
C ASP A 168 4.94 -3.65 6.70
N GLU A 169 5.15 -2.43 7.18
CA GLU A 169 5.73 -1.31 6.40
C GLU A 169 7.12 -1.64 5.83
N PHE A 170 7.91 -2.40 6.59
CA PHE A 170 9.23 -2.84 6.18
C PHE A 170 9.14 -3.88 5.05
N ASP A 171 8.23 -4.85 5.17
CA ASP A 171 7.95 -5.83 4.12
C ASP A 171 7.42 -5.16 2.85
N VAL A 172 6.52 -4.18 2.96
CA VAL A 172 6.03 -3.38 1.83
C VAL A 172 7.19 -2.66 1.14
N SER A 173 8.12 -2.09 1.91
CA SER A 173 9.29 -1.42 1.35
C SER A 173 10.18 -2.38 0.55
N ILE A 174 10.39 -3.61 1.04
CA ILE A 174 11.11 -4.66 0.32
C ILE A 174 10.34 -5.07 -0.95
N ILE A 175 9.02 -5.28 -0.86
CA ILE A 175 8.19 -5.62 -2.01
C ILE A 175 8.27 -4.52 -3.07
N ASN A 176 8.23 -3.26 -2.67
CA ASN A 176 8.35 -2.10 -3.55
C ASN A 176 9.72 -2.03 -4.24
N LEU A 177 10.81 -2.34 -3.52
CA LEU A 177 12.14 -2.44 -4.10
C LEU A 177 12.18 -3.49 -5.23
N VAL A 178 11.63 -4.68 -4.96
CA VAL A 178 11.57 -5.76 -5.97
C VAL A 178 10.68 -5.37 -7.15
N ARG A 179 9.55 -4.68 -6.88
CA ARG A 179 8.60 -4.20 -7.90
C ARG A 179 9.22 -3.16 -8.82
N LYS A 180 9.98 -2.20 -8.28
CA LYS A 180 10.73 -1.21 -9.08
C LYS A 180 11.80 -1.86 -9.95
N GLY A 181 12.36 -2.99 -9.51
CA GLY A 181 13.28 -3.82 -10.30
C GLY A 181 14.73 -3.33 -10.30
N TYR A 182 15.02 -2.18 -9.69
CA TYR A 182 16.34 -1.62 -9.46
C TYR A 182 16.33 -0.82 -8.16
N ALA A 183 17.51 -0.68 -7.54
CA ALA A 183 17.72 0.19 -6.38
C ALA A 183 18.27 1.53 -6.84
N ASP A 184 17.48 2.59 -6.69
CA ASP A 184 17.98 3.97 -6.68
C ASP A 184 18.36 4.37 -5.26
N ASP A 185 19.24 5.38 -5.14
CA ASP A 185 19.74 5.85 -3.84
C ASP A 185 18.58 6.30 -2.92
N GLN A 186 17.48 6.79 -3.48
CA GLN A 186 16.29 7.20 -2.73
C GLN A 186 15.51 6.02 -2.14
N SER A 187 15.13 5.00 -2.94
CA SER A 187 14.42 3.83 -2.37
C SER A 187 15.26 3.10 -1.32
N MET A 188 16.58 3.18 -1.46
CA MET A 188 17.51 2.60 -0.49
C MET A 188 17.60 3.41 0.80
N GLN A 189 17.52 4.75 0.71
CA GLN A 189 17.43 5.61 1.89
C GLN A 189 16.09 5.40 2.61
N ASP A 190 14.99 5.34 1.87
CA ASP A 190 13.65 5.09 2.42
C ASP A 190 13.60 3.76 3.17
N LEU A 191 14.25 2.72 2.63
CA LEU A 191 14.39 1.42 3.28
C LEU A 191 15.18 1.50 4.60
N VAL A 192 16.27 2.27 4.66
CA VAL A 192 17.06 2.43 5.89
C VAL A 192 16.26 3.21 6.94
N VAL A 193 15.57 4.27 6.53
CA VAL A 193 14.70 5.05 7.43
C VAL A 193 13.59 4.16 7.99
N ALA A 194 12.89 3.40 7.14
CA ALA A 194 11.85 2.47 7.59
C ALA A 194 12.42 1.42 8.57
N LEU A 195 13.65 1.00 8.37
CA LEU A 195 14.34 0.03 9.21
C LEU A 195 14.74 0.60 10.57
N GLU A 196 15.29 1.81 10.61
CA GLU A 196 15.61 2.53 11.85
C GLU A 196 14.36 2.83 12.66
N VAL A 197 13.30 3.30 11.99
CA VAL A 197 11.98 3.53 12.59
C VAL A 197 11.47 2.22 13.20
N LYS A 198 11.54 1.11 12.47
CA LYS A 198 11.08 -0.18 12.96
C LYS A 198 11.88 -0.71 14.15
N ILE A 199 13.21 -0.64 14.13
CA ILE A 199 14.02 -1.11 15.26
C ILE A 199 13.66 -0.32 16.52
N LYS A 200 13.57 1.00 16.38
CA LYS A 200 13.19 1.86 17.49
C LYS A 200 11.76 1.56 17.96
N HIS A 201 10.84 1.39 17.03
CA HIS A 201 9.46 1.00 17.30
C HIS A 201 9.39 -0.29 18.10
N ASP A 202 10.03 -1.37 17.62
CA ASP A 202 10.07 -2.69 18.28
C ASP A 202 10.67 -2.61 19.70
N GLU A 203 11.70 -1.78 19.90
CA GLU A 203 12.28 -1.52 21.23
C GLU A 203 11.29 -0.78 22.14
N ASP A 204 10.64 0.26 21.62
CA ASP A 204 9.70 1.11 22.33
C ASP A 204 8.39 0.38 22.68
N ILE A 205 7.95 -0.57 21.84
CA ILE A 205 6.75 -1.40 22.05
C ILE A 205 7.06 -2.76 22.68
N ALA A 206 8.27 -3.00 23.20
CA ALA A 206 8.63 -4.28 23.82
C ALA A 206 7.69 -4.66 24.99
N LEU A 207 7.11 -3.67 25.68
CA LEU A 207 6.08 -3.89 26.70
C LEU A 207 4.76 -4.39 26.12
N LEU A 208 4.35 -3.83 24.98
CA LEU A 208 3.16 -4.29 24.25
C LEU A 208 3.34 -5.72 23.75
N GLN A 209 4.51 -6.07 23.21
CA GLN A 209 4.82 -7.45 22.81
C GLN A 209 4.77 -8.42 24.00
N LYS A 210 5.22 -8.00 25.18
CA LYS A 210 5.07 -8.81 26.42
C LYS A 210 3.61 -8.98 26.80
N ALA A 211 2.79 -7.93 26.72
CA ALA A 211 1.35 -8.02 26.98
C ALA A 211 0.68 -9.02 26.03
N TRP A 212 1.02 -8.98 24.74
CA TRP A 212 0.59 -9.96 23.76
C TRP A 212 1.05 -11.38 24.08
N ASN A 213 2.27 -11.57 24.56
CA ASN A 213 2.73 -12.90 24.98
C ASN A 213 1.89 -13.45 26.15
N VAL A 214 1.49 -12.61 27.12
CA VAL A 214 0.61 -13.04 28.22
C VAL A 214 -0.78 -13.41 27.71
N PHE A 215 -1.32 -12.61 26.78
CA PHE A 215 -2.60 -12.91 26.12
C PHE A 215 -2.57 -14.25 25.38
N HIS A 216 -1.50 -14.53 24.62
CA HIS A 216 -1.38 -15.77 23.84
C HIS A 216 -0.86 -16.97 24.63
N ALA A 217 -0.35 -16.78 25.85
CA ALA A 217 0.33 -17.84 26.60
C ALA A 217 -0.61 -18.95 27.08
N SER A 218 -1.88 -18.65 27.38
CA SER A 218 -2.80 -19.65 27.91
C SER A 218 -4.28 -19.27 27.80
N PHE A 219 -5.16 -20.26 27.85
CA PHE A 219 -6.61 -20.09 28.07
C PHE A 219 -6.98 -20.03 29.56
N SER A 220 -6.04 -19.63 30.42
CA SER A 220 -6.30 -19.50 31.85
C SER A 220 -7.21 -18.30 32.11
N LYS A 221 -7.90 -18.31 33.26
CA LYS A 221 -8.71 -17.16 33.69
C LYS A 221 -7.83 -16.07 34.31
N ASN A 222 -7.09 -15.36 33.46
CA ASN A 222 -6.12 -14.33 33.84
C ASN A 222 -6.43 -12.96 33.22
N ASP A 223 -7.72 -12.65 33.03
CA ASP A 223 -8.22 -11.41 32.44
C ASP A 223 -7.54 -10.18 33.05
N ASP A 224 -7.48 -10.08 34.38
CA ASP A 224 -6.90 -8.93 35.08
C ASP A 224 -5.39 -8.78 34.84
N GLU A 225 -4.66 -9.90 34.69
CA GLU A 225 -3.22 -9.89 34.42
C GLU A 225 -2.93 -9.40 33.00
N VAL A 226 -3.70 -9.89 32.03
CA VAL A 226 -3.59 -9.49 30.62
C VAL A 226 -3.89 -8.00 30.46
N PHE A 227 -4.99 -7.52 31.03
CA PHE A 227 -5.35 -6.11 30.93
C PHE A 227 -4.39 -5.21 31.70
N ALA A 228 -3.89 -5.63 32.86
CA ALA A 228 -2.85 -4.87 33.55
C ALA A 228 -1.56 -4.75 32.71
N ALA A 229 -1.22 -5.78 31.93
CA ALA A 229 -0.07 -5.72 31.03
C ALA A 229 -0.31 -4.78 29.84
N PHE A 230 -1.50 -4.79 29.23
CA PHE A 230 -1.86 -3.85 28.17
C PHE A 230 -1.96 -2.41 28.67
N ASP A 231 -2.61 -2.19 29.81
CA ASP A 231 -2.72 -0.87 30.43
C ASP A 231 -1.34 -0.29 30.74
N LEU A 232 -0.42 -1.11 31.26
CA LEU A 232 0.97 -0.69 31.51
C LEU A 232 1.71 -0.36 30.21
N ALA A 233 1.47 -1.11 29.14
CA ALA A 233 2.07 -0.82 27.84
C ALA A 233 1.55 0.51 27.27
N ILE A 234 0.23 0.74 27.34
CA ILE A 234 -0.40 2.00 26.93
C ILE A 234 0.18 3.16 27.75
N ASP A 235 0.13 3.09 29.08
CA ASP A 235 0.58 4.18 29.95
C ASP A 235 2.05 4.59 29.74
N VAL A 236 2.91 3.65 29.33
CA VAL A 236 4.36 3.89 29.17
C VAL A 236 4.75 4.24 27.74
N SER A 237 4.15 3.61 26.74
CA SER A 237 4.60 3.71 25.35
C SER A 237 3.52 4.13 24.33
N LEU A 238 2.38 4.67 24.77
CA LEU A 238 1.33 5.19 23.86
C LEU A 238 1.86 6.12 22.78
N VAL A 239 2.80 7.02 23.12
CA VAL A 239 3.39 7.99 22.18
C VAL A 239 4.15 7.31 21.03
N ASN A 240 4.62 6.09 21.26
CA ASN A 240 5.38 5.31 20.29
C ASN A 240 4.51 4.25 19.60
N PHE A 241 3.20 4.20 19.83
CA PHE A 241 2.34 3.24 19.13
C PHE A 241 2.14 3.67 17.67
N SER A 242 2.02 2.71 16.76
CA SER A 242 1.44 2.97 15.45
C SER A 242 -0.10 2.94 15.55
N ILE A 243 -0.78 3.49 14.55
CA ILE A 243 -2.26 3.44 14.48
C ILE A 243 -2.76 1.98 14.53
N ASN A 244 -2.04 1.04 13.90
CA ASN A 244 -2.41 -0.37 13.89
C ASN A 244 -2.15 -1.08 15.23
N ASP A 245 -1.11 -0.69 15.97
CA ASP A 245 -0.86 -1.24 17.31
C ASP A 245 -2.00 -0.87 18.24
N LEU A 246 -2.44 0.40 18.19
CA LEU A 246 -3.59 0.87 18.95
C LEU A 246 -4.88 0.20 18.49
N ASP A 247 -5.10 0.06 17.18
CA ASP A 247 -6.27 -0.63 16.62
C ASP A 247 -6.38 -2.07 17.11
N SER A 248 -5.26 -2.81 17.09
CA SER A 248 -5.20 -4.21 17.52
C SER A 248 -5.56 -4.38 19.00
N VAL A 249 -5.05 -3.49 19.86
CA VAL A 249 -5.40 -3.49 21.29
C VAL A 249 -6.86 -3.06 21.48
N ALA A 250 -7.31 -2.05 20.72
CA ALA A 250 -8.66 -1.53 20.84
C ALA A 250 -9.73 -2.55 20.46
N SER A 251 -9.49 -3.41 19.45
CA SER A 251 -10.39 -4.51 19.11
C SER A 251 -10.68 -5.42 20.31
N ILE A 252 -9.65 -5.80 21.08
CA ILE A 252 -9.82 -6.67 22.27
C ILE A 252 -10.61 -5.97 23.37
N TYR A 253 -10.32 -4.69 23.62
CA TYR A 253 -11.06 -3.92 24.63
C TYR A 253 -12.54 -3.77 24.27
N TYR A 254 -12.85 -3.63 22.97
CA TYR A 254 -14.22 -3.62 22.48
C TYR A 254 -14.90 -4.98 22.63
N ASP A 255 -14.24 -6.06 22.21
CA ASP A 255 -14.77 -7.43 22.30
C ASP A 255 -15.09 -7.85 23.74
N LEU A 256 -14.30 -7.36 24.71
CA LEU A 256 -14.46 -7.64 26.14
C LEU A 256 -15.24 -6.55 26.90
N GLY A 257 -15.84 -5.59 26.18
CA GLY A 257 -16.77 -4.60 26.74
C GLY A 257 -16.14 -3.50 27.60
N ARG A 258 -14.84 -3.26 27.49
CA ARG A 258 -14.09 -2.20 28.22
C ARG A 258 -13.92 -0.92 27.37
N ILE A 259 -14.99 -0.52 26.70
CA ILE A 259 -15.01 0.52 25.66
C ILE A 259 -14.62 1.91 26.22
N ASP A 260 -15.17 2.29 27.38
CA ASP A 260 -14.96 3.65 27.93
C ASP A 260 -13.49 3.95 28.23
N LYS A 261 -12.76 2.93 28.69
CA LYS A 261 -11.34 3.07 29.03
C LYS A 261 -10.50 3.27 27.79
N ILE A 262 -10.65 2.38 26.81
CA ILE A 262 -9.85 2.44 25.58
C ILE A 262 -10.16 3.71 24.77
N ASN A 263 -11.41 4.18 24.77
CA ASN A 263 -11.76 5.43 24.08
C ASN A 263 -11.04 6.63 24.69
N SER A 264 -10.87 6.67 26.01
CA SER A 264 -10.07 7.71 26.66
C SER A 264 -8.59 7.66 26.25
N ASP A 265 -8.04 6.48 26.00
CA ASP A 265 -6.64 6.34 25.59
C ASP A 265 -6.46 6.61 24.10
N ILE A 266 -7.46 6.27 23.27
CA ILE A 266 -7.54 6.68 21.86
C ILE A 266 -7.57 8.21 21.78
N ASP A 267 -8.42 8.88 22.56
CA ASP A 267 -8.48 10.34 22.58
C ASP A 267 -7.12 10.99 22.91
N LYS A 268 -6.41 10.45 23.91
CA LYS A 268 -5.05 10.91 24.24
C LYS A 268 -4.08 10.70 23.09
N TYR A 269 -4.10 9.53 22.46
CA TYR A 269 -3.23 9.20 21.33
C TYR A 269 -3.43 10.17 20.16
N PHE A 270 -4.68 10.52 19.84
CA PHE A 270 -4.94 11.50 18.78
C PHE A 270 -4.41 12.89 19.11
N ILE A 271 -4.47 13.31 20.37
CA ILE A 271 -3.96 14.61 20.82
C ILE A 271 -2.43 14.63 20.86
N GLU A 272 -1.80 13.58 21.38
CA GLU A 272 -0.36 13.55 21.66
C GLU A 272 0.49 13.06 20.48
N VAL A 273 -0.09 12.23 19.60
CA VAL A 273 0.65 11.56 18.51
C VAL A 273 0.13 12.01 17.14
N VAL A 274 -1.17 11.84 16.86
CA VAL A 274 -1.72 12.10 15.52
C VAL A 274 -1.73 13.59 15.20
N ALA A 275 -2.21 14.44 16.11
CA ALA A 275 -2.26 15.88 15.91
C ALA A 275 -0.89 16.55 15.61
N PRO A 276 0.20 16.21 16.32
CA PRO A 276 1.54 16.74 15.99
C PRO A 276 2.26 15.97 14.88
N SER A 277 1.73 14.84 14.39
CA SER A 277 2.36 14.06 13.31
C SER A 277 2.34 14.78 11.96
N ASP A 278 3.09 14.25 10.99
CA ASP A 278 3.10 14.70 9.60
C ASP A 278 2.00 14.05 8.74
N ILE A 279 1.07 13.30 9.34
CA ILE A 279 -0.05 12.64 8.62
C ILE A 279 -1.00 13.73 8.11
N ARG A 280 -1.18 13.83 6.79
CA ARG A 280 -2.07 14.82 6.16
C ARG A 280 -3.08 14.19 5.22
N GLU A 281 -2.85 12.96 4.79
CA GLU A 281 -3.70 12.23 3.87
C GLU A 281 -4.06 10.84 4.41
N LYS A 282 -5.15 10.25 3.92
CA LYS A 282 -5.51 8.87 4.27
C LYS A 282 -4.49 7.86 3.75
N SER A 283 -3.82 8.19 2.65
CA SER A 283 -2.70 7.42 2.08
C SER A 283 -1.48 7.33 3.00
N ASP A 284 -1.28 8.31 3.88
CA ASP A 284 -0.20 8.33 4.87
C ASP A 284 -0.46 7.34 6.02
N VAL A 285 -1.73 6.98 6.24
CA VAL A 285 -2.10 5.99 7.25
C VAL A 285 -1.80 4.62 6.67
N PHE A 286 -0.74 3.99 7.19
CA PHE A 286 -0.43 2.62 6.84
C PHE A 286 -1.55 1.71 7.31
N ARG A 287 -2.42 1.30 6.37
CA ARG A 287 -3.63 0.47 6.57
C ARG A 287 -4.69 1.17 7.40
N TRP A 288 -5.91 1.15 6.90
CA TRP A 288 -7.04 1.74 7.59
C TRP A 288 -7.45 0.88 8.79
N PRO A 289 -7.64 1.46 9.99
CA PRO A 289 -7.96 0.71 11.20
C PRO A 289 -9.34 0.05 11.10
N ALA A 290 -9.55 -1.08 11.79
CA ALA A 290 -10.84 -1.77 11.84
C ALA A 290 -11.79 -1.19 12.89
N ASN A 291 -11.26 -0.60 13.97
CA ASN A 291 -12.05 -0.02 15.05
C ASN A 291 -12.79 1.24 14.59
N THR A 292 -14.12 1.22 14.71
CA THR A 292 -15.00 2.31 14.25
C THR A 292 -14.74 3.65 14.92
N TYR A 293 -14.29 3.65 16.18
CA TYR A 293 -13.99 4.90 16.90
C TYR A 293 -12.69 5.52 16.43
N ILE A 294 -11.66 4.71 16.15
CA ILE A 294 -10.41 5.19 15.56
C ILE A 294 -10.67 5.74 14.14
N GLN A 295 -11.50 5.06 13.34
CA GLN A 295 -11.92 5.55 12.03
C GLN A 295 -12.59 6.92 12.13
N GLN A 296 -13.57 7.06 13.03
CA GLN A 296 -14.25 8.34 13.25
C GLN A 296 -13.25 9.44 13.65
N LYS A 297 -12.31 9.15 14.54
CA LYS A 297 -11.29 10.12 14.97
C LYS A 297 -10.31 10.50 13.87
N LEU A 298 -9.93 9.56 13.00
CA LEU A 298 -9.15 9.86 11.80
C LEU A 298 -9.94 10.76 10.85
N GLU A 299 -11.20 10.45 10.60
CA GLU A 299 -12.07 11.29 9.76
C GLU A 299 -12.23 12.70 10.35
N GLU A 300 -12.52 12.83 11.64
CA GLU A 300 -12.57 14.10 12.36
C GLU A 300 -11.24 14.87 12.27
N PHE A 301 -10.10 14.17 12.38
CA PHE A 301 -8.77 14.76 12.24
C PHE A 301 -8.53 15.30 10.82
N PHE A 302 -8.77 14.49 9.78
CA PHE A 302 -8.64 14.91 8.38
C PHE A 302 -9.60 16.04 8.02
N ASP A 303 -10.83 16.00 8.56
CA ASP A 303 -11.76 17.10 8.45
C ASP A 303 -11.29 18.36 9.19
N GLY A 304 -10.57 18.19 10.29
CA GLY A 304 -9.98 19.27 11.07
C GLY A 304 -8.75 19.90 10.43
N LEU A 305 -8.11 19.26 9.44
CA LEU A 305 -6.95 19.78 8.68
C LEU A 305 -7.36 20.93 7.76
N VAL A 306 -7.76 22.04 8.38
CA VAL A 306 -8.21 23.26 7.73
C VAL A 306 -7.38 24.41 8.31
N ILE A 307 -6.76 25.16 7.41
CA ILE A 307 -6.18 26.44 7.73
C ILE A 307 -7.32 27.44 7.87
N GLU A 308 -7.56 27.92 9.09
CA GLU A 308 -8.47 29.03 9.35
C GLU A 308 -7.92 30.34 8.77
N LYS A 309 -8.14 30.52 7.46
CA LYS A 309 -7.84 31.74 6.72
C LYS A 309 -9.02 32.13 5.84
N SER A 310 -9.02 33.40 5.44
CA SER A 310 -10.00 33.90 4.48
C SER A 310 -9.77 33.23 3.11
N LEU A 311 -10.84 33.07 2.30
CA LEU A 311 -10.71 32.56 0.93
C LEU A 311 -9.66 33.37 0.10
N PRO A 312 -9.61 34.72 0.18
CA PRO A 312 -8.53 35.49 -0.45
C PRO A 312 -7.12 35.04 -0.06
N ASP A 313 -6.87 34.84 1.23
CA ASP A 313 -5.55 34.45 1.72
C ASP A 313 -5.17 33.03 1.28
N LEU A 314 -6.13 32.10 1.29
CA LEU A 314 -5.93 30.72 0.84
C LEU A 314 -5.63 30.66 -0.67
N ILE A 315 -6.39 31.39 -1.48
CA ILE A 315 -6.18 31.45 -2.94
C ILE A 315 -4.85 32.13 -3.27
N ASN A 316 -4.49 33.21 -2.56
CA ASN A 316 -3.21 33.87 -2.76
C ASN A 316 -2.03 33.00 -2.31
N TYR A 317 -2.17 32.25 -1.22
CA TYR A 317 -1.16 31.30 -0.78
C TYR A 317 -0.97 30.17 -1.80
N ALA A 318 -2.07 29.57 -2.25
CA ALA A 318 -2.04 28.56 -3.31
C ALA A 318 -1.39 29.11 -4.59
N TYR A 319 -1.70 30.35 -4.99
CA TYR A 319 -1.15 30.94 -6.21
C TYR A 319 0.37 31.20 -6.14
N ASN A 320 0.88 31.64 -4.98
CA ASN A 320 2.27 32.07 -4.85
C ASN A 320 3.23 31.00 -4.35
N VAL A 321 2.74 29.97 -3.64
CA VAL A 321 3.60 29.05 -2.88
C VAL A 321 3.47 27.60 -3.35
N SER A 322 2.27 27.03 -3.30
CA SER A 322 2.10 25.57 -3.30
C SER A 322 1.13 25.01 -4.35
N GLY A 323 0.37 25.85 -5.03
CA GLY A 323 -0.86 25.41 -5.69
C GLY A 323 -1.84 24.76 -4.70
N PHE A 324 -2.76 23.96 -5.23
CA PHE A 324 -3.67 23.10 -4.45
C PHE A 324 -3.08 21.71 -4.17
N GLU A 325 -1.76 21.54 -4.29
CA GLU A 325 -1.08 20.29 -3.92
C GLU A 325 -1.04 20.12 -2.39
N ASN A 326 -0.96 21.22 -1.64
CA ASN A 326 -1.05 21.20 -0.19
C ASN A 326 -2.48 20.84 0.27
N THR A 327 -2.59 19.71 0.99
CA THR A 327 -3.87 19.14 1.45
C THR A 327 -4.64 20.06 2.38
N ASP A 328 -3.97 20.73 3.32
CA ASP A 328 -4.64 21.66 4.24
C ASP A 328 -5.25 22.83 3.47
N VAL A 329 -4.52 23.42 2.52
CA VAL A 329 -5.01 24.52 1.69
C VAL A 329 -6.15 24.05 0.78
N ARG A 330 -6.03 22.87 0.16
CA ARG A 330 -7.07 22.28 -0.68
C ARG A 330 -8.35 22.03 0.11
N ASN A 331 -8.26 21.35 1.25
CA ASN A 331 -9.40 21.06 2.12
C ASN A 331 -10.05 22.35 2.64
N SER A 332 -9.23 23.35 3.00
CA SER A 332 -9.73 24.65 3.45
C SER A 332 -10.54 25.37 2.38
N VAL A 333 -10.05 25.39 1.14
CA VAL A 333 -10.75 26.04 0.02
C VAL A 333 -11.96 25.22 -0.43
N ALA A 334 -11.86 23.90 -0.42
CA ALA A 334 -12.97 23.01 -0.71
C ALA A 334 -14.11 23.18 0.30
N LYS A 335 -13.85 23.43 1.59
CA LYS A 335 -14.90 23.68 2.59
C LYS A 335 -15.60 25.04 2.49
N LYS A 336 -15.04 26.00 1.75
CA LYS A 336 -15.67 27.32 1.54
C LYS A 336 -16.95 27.20 0.73
N THR A 337 -17.86 28.12 1.00
CA THR A 337 -19.19 28.16 0.36
C THR A 337 -19.14 28.80 -1.03
N GLU A 338 -20.08 28.46 -1.90
CA GLU A 338 -20.21 29.13 -3.21
C GLU A 338 -20.38 30.66 -3.07
N ALA A 339 -20.99 31.13 -1.97
CA ALA A 339 -21.20 32.53 -1.68
C ALA A 339 -19.88 33.27 -1.42
N GLU A 340 -18.98 32.67 -0.64
CA GLU A 340 -17.63 33.22 -0.39
C GLU A 340 -16.81 33.31 -1.68
N PHE A 341 -16.90 32.29 -2.56
CA PHE A 341 -16.30 32.35 -3.89
C PHE A 341 -16.84 33.51 -4.71
N LEU A 342 -18.17 33.67 -4.74
CA LEU A 342 -18.80 34.74 -5.50
C LEU A 342 -18.42 36.12 -4.98
N GLU A 343 -18.41 36.32 -3.67
CA GLU A 343 -18.01 37.58 -3.02
C GLU A 343 -16.57 37.93 -3.37
N TYR A 344 -15.64 36.98 -3.19
CA TYR A 344 -14.23 37.20 -3.48
C TYR A 344 -14.00 37.50 -4.96
N PHE A 345 -14.41 36.60 -5.86
CA PHE A 345 -14.13 36.75 -7.29
C PHE A 345 -14.90 37.90 -7.95
N SER A 346 -16.03 38.34 -7.40
CA SER A 346 -16.72 39.55 -7.86
C SER A 346 -16.07 40.84 -7.38
N SER A 347 -15.33 40.80 -6.27
CA SER A 347 -14.61 41.96 -5.73
C SER A 347 -13.23 42.18 -6.36
N LEU A 348 -12.70 41.18 -7.08
CA LEU A 348 -11.39 41.25 -7.72
C LEU A 348 -11.39 42.17 -8.95
N ASP A 349 -10.61 43.24 -8.89
CA ASP A 349 -10.32 44.15 -10.01
C ASP A 349 -8.81 44.20 -10.32
N ASP A 350 -8.23 43.02 -10.53
CA ASP A 350 -6.81 42.85 -10.86
C ASP A 350 -6.62 42.00 -12.13
N TYR A 351 -5.55 42.29 -12.87
CA TYR A 351 -5.08 41.53 -14.02
C TYR A 351 -4.81 40.05 -13.70
N ASN A 352 -4.54 39.72 -12.43
CA ASN A 352 -4.36 38.33 -11.97
C ASN A 352 -5.66 37.51 -11.94
N PHE A 353 -6.84 38.12 -12.06
CA PHE A 353 -8.14 37.43 -12.01
C PHE A 353 -8.18 36.19 -12.92
N THR A 354 -7.74 36.32 -14.17
CA THR A 354 -7.79 35.20 -15.13
C THR A 354 -6.89 34.04 -14.70
N ASN A 355 -5.76 34.32 -14.05
CA ASN A 355 -4.84 33.30 -13.60
C ASN A 355 -5.37 32.56 -12.37
N LEU A 356 -5.93 33.29 -11.39
CA LEU A 356 -6.57 32.71 -10.20
C LEU A 356 -7.75 31.81 -10.57
N VAL A 357 -8.60 32.27 -11.49
CA VAL A 357 -9.73 31.48 -12.00
C VAL A 357 -9.22 30.22 -12.71
N ARG A 358 -8.20 30.34 -13.59
CA ARG A 358 -7.63 29.17 -14.28
C ARG A 358 -7.01 28.16 -13.32
N MET A 359 -6.36 28.62 -12.25
CA MET A 359 -5.80 27.73 -11.24
C MET A 359 -6.89 26.89 -10.58
N CYS A 360 -8.00 27.50 -10.17
CA CYS A 360 -9.15 26.79 -9.61
C CYS A 360 -9.79 25.85 -10.65
N LEU A 361 -9.93 26.29 -11.91
CA LEU A 361 -10.52 25.46 -12.96
C LEU A 361 -9.64 24.27 -13.38
N LYS A 362 -8.32 24.36 -13.23
CA LYS A 362 -7.42 23.22 -13.48
C LYS A 362 -7.61 22.08 -12.49
N CYS A 363 -8.20 22.32 -11.31
CA CYS A 363 -8.49 21.27 -10.33
C CYS A 363 -9.37 20.16 -10.93
N GLY A 364 -10.31 20.48 -11.82
CA GLY A 364 -11.15 19.48 -12.47
C GLY A 364 -10.40 18.58 -13.46
N GLN A 365 -9.17 18.94 -13.85
CA GLN A 365 -8.33 18.15 -14.75
C GLN A 365 -7.36 17.23 -13.98
N VAL A 366 -7.27 17.38 -12.66
CA VAL A 366 -6.42 16.55 -11.82
C VAL A 366 -7.07 15.17 -11.68
N SER A 367 -6.27 14.12 -11.79
CA SER A 367 -6.69 12.74 -11.53
C SER A 367 -5.80 12.17 -10.43
N SER A 368 -6.42 11.84 -9.31
CA SER A 368 -5.82 11.20 -8.15
C SER A 368 -6.43 9.80 -7.99
N PRO A 369 -5.63 8.78 -7.63
CA PRO A 369 -6.13 7.48 -7.22
C PRO A 369 -6.85 7.53 -5.86
N ASP A 370 -6.59 8.56 -5.04
CA ASP A 370 -7.28 8.79 -3.78
C ASP A 370 -8.58 9.58 -4.01
N LYS A 371 -9.70 8.99 -3.59
CA LYS A 371 -11.04 9.53 -3.80
C LYS A 371 -11.28 10.84 -3.05
N ASP A 372 -10.75 10.99 -1.83
CA ASP A 372 -10.99 12.20 -1.03
C ASP A 372 -10.18 13.38 -1.58
N ILE A 373 -8.97 13.10 -2.06
CA ILE A 373 -8.15 14.07 -2.78
C ILE A 373 -8.84 14.50 -4.08
N GLN A 374 -9.35 13.53 -4.85
CA GLN A 374 -10.08 13.78 -6.08
C GLN A 374 -11.32 14.65 -5.82
N ASP A 375 -12.06 14.35 -4.77
CA ASP A 375 -13.27 15.06 -4.39
C ASP A 375 -12.95 16.50 -3.95
N GLY A 376 -11.88 16.70 -3.19
CA GLY A 376 -11.39 18.05 -2.84
C GLY A 376 -11.08 18.90 -4.07
N TYR A 377 -10.43 18.34 -5.10
CA TYR A 377 -10.17 19.04 -6.36
C TYR A 377 -11.45 19.32 -7.16
N HIS A 378 -12.35 18.33 -7.24
CA HIS A 378 -13.63 18.47 -7.92
C HIS A 378 -14.53 19.54 -7.29
N ASP A 379 -14.57 19.62 -5.95
CA ASP A 379 -15.36 20.61 -5.24
C ASP A 379 -14.90 22.05 -5.53
N ILE A 380 -13.58 22.29 -5.52
CA ILE A 380 -13.01 23.61 -5.85
C ILE A 380 -13.37 23.99 -7.30
N PHE A 381 -13.19 23.05 -8.22
CA PHE A 381 -13.53 23.25 -9.64
C PHE A 381 -15.01 23.58 -9.82
N PHE A 382 -15.88 22.78 -9.21
CA PHE A 382 -17.33 22.87 -9.35
C PHE A 382 -17.86 24.20 -8.81
N LYS A 383 -17.43 24.59 -7.60
CA LYS A 383 -17.80 25.87 -6.98
C LYS A 383 -17.31 27.06 -7.78
N MET A 384 -16.07 27.01 -8.29
CA MET A 384 -15.53 28.06 -9.15
C MET A 384 -16.31 28.19 -10.46
N TYR A 385 -16.63 27.07 -11.13
CA TYR A 385 -17.34 27.10 -12.41
C TYR A 385 -18.77 27.65 -12.23
N ARG A 386 -19.47 27.26 -11.16
CA ARG A 386 -20.77 27.84 -10.80
C ARG A 386 -20.70 29.33 -10.49
N CYS A 387 -19.65 29.76 -9.78
CA CYS A 387 -19.40 31.18 -9.55
C CYS A 387 -19.28 31.95 -10.87
N LEU A 388 -18.51 31.45 -11.84
CA LEU A 388 -18.38 32.07 -13.16
C LEU A 388 -19.71 32.12 -13.94
N MET A 389 -20.50 31.04 -13.87
CA MET A 389 -21.85 30.99 -14.47
C MET A 389 -22.75 32.10 -13.91
N LYS A 390 -22.76 32.30 -12.59
CA LYS A 390 -23.51 33.40 -11.94
C LYS A 390 -22.97 34.78 -12.36
N MET A 391 -21.66 34.98 -12.40
CA MET A 391 -21.05 36.27 -12.83
C MET A 391 -21.34 36.61 -14.29
N CYS A 392 -21.47 35.59 -15.14
CA CYS A 392 -21.79 35.69 -16.57
C CYS A 392 -23.19 36.29 -16.82
N GLU A 393 -24.16 35.99 -15.96
CA GLU A 393 -25.54 36.47 -16.07
C GLU A 393 -25.67 37.99 -15.88
N GLY A 394 -24.70 38.63 -15.21
CA GLY A 394 -24.77 40.05 -14.85
C GLY A 394 -24.68 41.04 -16.02
N SER A 395 -24.08 40.69 -17.17
CA SER A 395 -24.06 41.57 -18.35
C SER A 395 -23.68 40.86 -19.66
N PRO A 396 -24.05 41.39 -20.85
CA PRO A 396 -23.57 40.88 -22.13
C PRO A 396 -22.04 40.87 -22.27
N LEU A 397 -21.36 41.83 -21.62
CA LEU A 397 -19.90 41.87 -21.59
C LEU A 397 -19.31 40.71 -20.77
N ASN A 398 -19.94 40.35 -19.66
CA ASN A 398 -19.51 39.20 -18.86
C ASN A 398 -19.73 37.88 -19.61
N LYS A 399 -20.80 37.76 -20.41
CA LYS A 399 -20.96 36.65 -21.35
C LYS A 399 -19.80 36.53 -22.33
N ALA A 400 -19.35 37.65 -22.90
CA ALA A 400 -18.18 37.65 -23.78
C ALA A 400 -16.89 37.27 -23.03
N ARG A 401 -16.72 37.71 -21.77
CA ARG A 401 -15.55 37.36 -20.93
C ARG A 401 -15.50 35.86 -20.59
N MET A 402 -16.66 35.21 -20.41
CA MET A 402 -16.76 33.78 -20.12
C MET A 402 -16.26 32.89 -21.27
N SER A 403 -16.22 33.40 -22.51
CA SER A 403 -15.70 32.65 -23.67
C SER A 403 -14.31 32.03 -23.44
N LYS A 404 -13.47 32.68 -22.63
CA LYS A 404 -12.12 32.21 -22.27
C LYS A 404 -12.09 30.90 -21.48
N PHE A 405 -13.23 30.51 -20.88
CA PHE A 405 -13.35 29.34 -20.00
C PHE A 405 -14.29 28.26 -20.55
N GLN A 406 -14.82 28.42 -21.77
CA GLN A 406 -15.72 27.45 -22.40
C GLN A 406 -15.13 26.04 -22.54
N GLY A 407 -13.79 25.93 -22.61
CA GLY A 407 -13.11 24.62 -22.66
C GLY A 407 -13.39 23.71 -21.46
N TYR A 408 -13.86 24.25 -20.32
CA TYR A 408 -14.19 23.49 -19.11
C TYR A 408 -15.67 23.07 -19.03
N GLU A 409 -16.53 23.49 -19.97
CA GLU A 409 -17.98 23.20 -19.93
C GLU A 409 -18.29 21.70 -19.99
N LYS A 410 -17.59 20.96 -20.86
CA LYS A 410 -17.76 19.50 -20.97
C LYS A 410 -17.32 18.79 -19.69
N LEU A 411 -16.24 19.27 -19.07
CA LEU A 411 -15.69 18.73 -17.82
C LEU A 411 -16.65 18.99 -16.65
N TYR A 412 -17.25 20.18 -16.61
CA TYR A 412 -18.31 20.51 -15.66
C TYR A 412 -19.51 19.57 -15.79
N ALA A 413 -20.01 19.36 -17.01
CA ALA A 413 -21.14 18.46 -17.23
C ALA A 413 -20.85 17.00 -16.82
N GLN A 414 -19.59 16.55 -16.94
CA GLN A 414 -19.18 15.22 -16.48
C GLN A 414 -19.17 15.13 -14.95
N ILE A 415 -18.48 16.06 -14.28
CA ILE A 415 -18.35 16.08 -12.81
C ILE A 415 -19.72 16.30 -12.16
N GLU A 416 -20.57 17.17 -12.72
CA GLU A 416 -21.94 17.38 -12.24
C GLU A 416 -22.76 16.08 -12.27
N LYS A 417 -22.58 15.27 -13.32
CA LYS A 417 -23.26 13.98 -13.45
C LYS A 417 -22.75 12.95 -12.42
N GLU A 418 -21.44 12.95 -12.15
CA GLU A 418 -20.81 12.10 -11.13
C GLU A 418 -21.22 12.47 -9.69
N ILE A 419 -21.41 13.76 -9.42
CA ILE A 419 -21.89 14.25 -8.10
C ILE A 419 -23.38 13.89 -7.93
N LEU A 420 -24.20 14.09 -8.97
CA LEU A 420 -25.63 13.76 -8.94
C LEU A 420 -25.88 12.25 -8.82
N SER A 421 -25.06 11.41 -9.47
CA SER A 421 -25.18 9.95 -9.31
C SER A 421 -24.83 9.50 -7.90
N ARG A 422 -23.83 10.14 -7.25
CA ARG A 422 -23.48 9.85 -5.86
C ARG A 422 -24.56 10.26 -4.86
N GLN A 423 -25.23 11.39 -5.10
CA GLN A 423 -26.33 11.82 -4.24
C GLN A 423 -27.56 10.91 -4.35
N ALA A 424 -27.78 10.27 -5.51
CA ALA A 424 -28.86 9.32 -5.73
C ALA A 424 -28.58 7.90 -5.19
N GLU A 425 -27.35 7.57 -4.84
CA GLU A 425 -26.97 6.29 -4.20
C GLU A 425 -27.03 6.35 -2.66
N VAL A 426 -27.18 7.55 -2.09
CA VAL A 426 -27.23 7.81 -0.63
C VAL A 426 -28.69 8.04 -0.14
N GLU A 427 -29.65 8.19 -1.06
CA GLU A 427 -31.10 8.14 -0.81
C GLU A 427 -31.65 6.72 -1.04
#